data_AF-A0A849WNE6-F1
#
_entry.id   AF-A0A849WNE6-F1
#
_cell.length_a   1.000
_cell.length_b   1.000
_cell.length_c   1.000
_cell.angle_alpha   90.00
_cell.angle_beta   90.00
_cell.angle_gamma   90.00
#
_symmetry.space_group_name_H-M   'P 1'
#
loop_
_entity.id
_entity.type
_entity.pdbx_description
1 polymer ?
#
loop_
_entity_poly.entity_id
_entity_poly.type
_entity_poly.pdbx_seq_one_letter_code
_entity_poly.pdbx_strand_id
1 'polypeptide(L)'
;MAGFGMKSAEEFAELLPTEIRNLVTIEHTQIADFHWFNLVSEKNESLISDRVFTGFDKDIDTAFSKAVSEMIERKSFSSGNKAKLRSCATQRSDGFAAFPISSDLKLAAQKARDNALNEAIERFAWATWWDQHQIEYIHEKYSTQEFCDKYRCLKKLFIELNQKLEFDSIHLIEPSIQDSDKKLIIIVAEFKGGVVTGGACDDKDRSESILVRAFSELLRHALVVIQNKQRPMHLTDYEKRLLYFASDTGKCSFYKRISQNGTLKIKLPPLETDTQVPSNKTHYVHRCLFQNQPPFIDENFKRMCL
;
A
#
# COMPACT_ATOMS: atom_id res chain seq x y z
N MET A 1 -29.38 23.23 4.48
CA MET A 1 -28.24 22.30 4.35
C MET A 1 -28.73 21.11 3.55
N ALA A 2 -28.40 21.05 2.26
CA ALA A 2 -28.75 19.91 1.43
C ALA A 2 -27.90 18.72 1.87
N GLY A 3 -28.53 17.65 2.34
CA GLY A 3 -27.86 16.38 2.55
C GLY A 3 -27.42 15.86 1.18
N PHE A 4 -26.11 15.74 0.96
CA PHE A 4 -25.60 14.94 -0.13
C PHE A 4 -26.03 13.50 0.14
N GLY A 5 -26.95 12.97 -0.66
CA GLY A 5 -27.30 11.55 -0.61
C GLY A 5 -26.03 10.73 -0.85
N MET A 6 -25.77 9.73 0.00
CA MET A 6 -24.73 8.75 -0.27
C MET A 6 -25.06 8.05 -1.59
N LYS A 7 -24.12 8.09 -2.54
CA LYS A 7 -24.26 7.36 -3.79
C LYS A 7 -24.40 5.86 -3.52
N SER A 8 -25.36 5.19 -4.14
CA SER A 8 -25.52 3.74 -4.10
C SER A 8 -24.40 3.05 -4.89
N ALA A 9 -24.19 1.75 -4.64
CA ALA A 9 -23.23 0.96 -5.43
C ALA A 9 -23.56 0.97 -6.94
N GLU A 10 -24.85 1.10 -7.28
CA GLU A 10 -25.33 1.22 -8.67
C GLU A 10 -24.89 2.57 -9.29
N GLU A 11 -25.00 3.66 -8.53
CA GLU A 11 -24.54 4.99 -8.96
C GLU A 11 -23.01 5.05 -9.16
N PHE A 12 -22.22 4.31 -8.37
CA PHE A 12 -20.78 4.16 -8.60
C PHE A 12 -20.45 3.28 -9.81
N ALA A 13 -21.25 2.24 -10.08
CA ALA A 13 -21.06 1.43 -11.28
C ALA A 13 -21.23 2.25 -12.57
N GLU A 14 -22.11 3.25 -12.56
CA GLU A 14 -22.27 4.17 -13.68
C GLU A 14 -21.04 5.04 -13.96
N LEU A 15 -20.17 5.26 -12.95
CA LEU A 15 -18.92 6.00 -13.11
C LEU A 15 -17.79 5.14 -13.69
N LEU A 16 -17.95 3.82 -13.74
CA LEU A 16 -16.98 2.94 -14.38
C LEU A 16 -17.04 3.08 -15.92
N PRO A 17 -15.88 3.01 -16.60
CA PRO A 17 -15.84 2.80 -18.04
C PRO A 17 -16.73 1.63 -18.46
N THR A 18 -17.46 1.80 -19.57
CA THR A 18 -18.48 0.84 -20.02
C THR A 18 -17.91 -0.57 -20.20
N GLU A 19 -16.62 -0.67 -20.60
CA GLU A 19 -15.92 -1.93 -20.83
C GLU A 19 -15.68 -2.74 -19.55
N ILE A 20 -15.79 -2.12 -18.38
CA ILE A 20 -15.48 -2.77 -17.09
C ILE A 20 -16.65 -2.77 -16.11
N ARG A 21 -17.71 -1.98 -16.37
CA ARG A 21 -18.90 -1.87 -15.53
C ARG A 21 -19.55 -3.20 -15.16
N ASN A 22 -19.62 -4.14 -16.11
CA ASN A 22 -20.26 -5.45 -15.92
C ASN A 22 -19.29 -6.55 -15.48
N LEU A 23 -18.02 -6.22 -15.28
CA LEU A 23 -16.95 -7.18 -15.00
C LEU A 23 -16.46 -7.12 -13.56
N VAL A 24 -17.04 -6.25 -12.72
CA VAL A 24 -16.62 -6.09 -11.34
C VAL A 24 -17.82 -5.99 -10.41
N THR A 25 -17.72 -6.63 -9.24
CA THR A 25 -18.59 -6.34 -8.10
C THR A 25 -17.97 -5.20 -7.31
N ILE A 26 -18.77 -4.18 -6.97
CA ILE A 26 -18.34 -3.05 -6.14
C ILE A 26 -18.77 -3.34 -4.71
N GLU A 27 -17.80 -3.47 -3.82
CA GLU A 27 -18.04 -3.55 -2.39
C GLU A 27 -17.62 -2.23 -1.75
N HIS A 28 -18.51 -1.63 -0.95
CA HIS A 28 -18.23 -0.41 -0.20
C HIS A 28 -18.44 -0.66 1.29
N THR A 29 -17.43 -0.34 2.08
CA THR A 29 -17.51 -0.33 3.54
C THR A 29 -17.05 1.03 4.05
N GLN A 30 -17.78 1.58 5.02
CA GLN A 30 -17.31 2.74 5.77
C GLN A 30 -16.67 2.26 7.08
N ILE A 31 -15.47 2.73 7.37
CA ILE A 31 -14.70 2.44 8.58
C ILE A 31 -14.33 3.77 9.20
N ALA A 32 -14.91 4.09 10.36
CA ALA A 32 -14.89 5.43 10.93
C ALA A 32 -15.29 6.52 9.91
N ASP A 33 -14.38 7.47 9.67
CA ASP A 33 -14.57 8.59 8.74
C ASP A 33 -13.96 8.28 7.35
N PHE A 34 -13.65 7.02 7.05
CA PHE A 34 -13.02 6.59 5.80
C PHE A 34 -13.93 5.68 4.98
N HIS A 35 -13.83 5.82 3.66
CA HIS A 35 -14.48 4.97 2.68
C HIS A 35 -13.47 3.96 2.14
N TRP A 36 -13.87 2.69 2.14
CA TRP A 36 -13.11 1.61 1.56
C TRP A 36 -13.92 0.97 0.44
N PHE A 37 -13.40 1.04 -0.78
CA PHE A 37 -13.91 0.34 -1.95
C PHE A 37 -13.05 -0.87 -2.30
N ASN A 38 -13.70 -1.99 -2.61
CA ASN A 38 -13.09 -3.11 -3.32
C ASN A 38 -13.82 -3.33 -4.64
N LEU A 39 -13.07 -3.38 -5.74
CA LEU A 39 -13.56 -3.79 -7.05
C LEU A 39 -13.12 -5.25 -7.27
N VAL A 40 -14.08 -6.16 -7.35
CA VAL A 40 -13.84 -7.61 -7.41
C VAL A 40 -14.18 -8.13 -8.79
N SER A 41 -13.16 -8.49 -9.58
CA SER A 41 -13.33 -8.92 -10.98
C SER A 41 -13.85 -10.35 -11.14
N GLU A 42 -13.53 -11.23 -10.19
CA GLU A 42 -14.09 -12.58 -10.06
C GLU A 42 -14.15 -12.90 -8.57
N LYS A 43 -15.18 -13.62 -8.10
CA LYS A 43 -15.26 -14.03 -6.69
C LYS A 43 -14.02 -14.87 -6.34
N ASN A 44 -13.15 -14.30 -5.52
CA ASN A 44 -11.98 -14.95 -4.94
C ASN A 44 -12.10 -14.89 -3.42
N GLU A 45 -11.61 -15.91 -2.72
CA GLU A 45 -11.69 -15.97 -1.25
C GLU A 45 -10.64 -15.07 -0.56
N SER A 46 -9.61 -14.62 -1.28
CA SER A 46 -8.54 -13.77 -0.76
C SER A 46 -8.85 -12.26 -0.90
N LEU A 47 -8.74 -11.54 0.23
CA LEU A 47 -8.82 -10.07 0.31
C LEU A 47 -7.65 -9.35 -0.41
N ILE A 48 -6.54 -10.04 -0.66
CA ILE A 48 -5.38 -9.50 -1.39
C ILE A 48 -5.04 -10.44 -2.52
N SER A 49 -5.57 -10.12 -3.70
CA SER A 49 -5.28 -10.86 -4.92
C SER A 49 -5.22 -9.93 -6.10
N ASP A 50 -4.65 -10.41 -7.21
CA ASP A 50 -4.63 -9.70 -8.49
C ASP A 50 -6.04 -9.36 -9.03
N ARG A 51 -7.10 -9.88 -8.38
CA ARG A 51 -8.51 -9.76 -8.79
C ARG A 51 -9.34 -8.83 -7.90
N VAL A 52 -8.77 -8.34 -6.80
CA VAL A 52 -9.37 -7.35 -5.88
C VAL A 52 -8.53 -6.07 -5.97
N PHE A 53 -9.20 -4.95 -6.26
CA PHE A 53 -8.57 -3.63 -6.38
C PHE A 53 -9.16 -2.70 -5.33
N THR A 54 -8.33 -2.01 -4.56
CA THR A 54 -8.73 -1.36 -3.33
C THR A 54 -8.50 0.15 -3.40
N GLY A 55 -9.41 0.90 -2.80
CA GLY A 55 -9.26 2.32 -2.63
C GLY A 55 -9.74 2.76 -1.26
N PHE A 56 -8.93 3.58 -0.60
CA PHE A 56 -9.16 4.03 0.76
C PHE A 56 -8.87 5.53 0.88
N ASP A 57 -9.88 6.28 1.31
CA ASP A 57 -9.79 7.73 1.54
C ASP A 57 -10.94 8.24 2.43
N LYS A 58 -10.80 9.45 2.97
CA LYS A 58 -11.90 10.15 3.65
C LYS A 58 -12.94 10.68 2.67
N ASP A 59 -12.50 11.03 1.46
CA ASP A 59 -13.39 11.42 0.38
C ASP A 59 -13.86 10.19 -0.42
N ILE A 60 -15.18 10.02 -0.53
CA ILE A 60 -15.77 8.83 -1.14
C ILE A 60 -15.40 8.69 -2.63
N ASP A 61 -15.38 9.80 -3.38
CA ASP A 61 -15.07 9.80 -4.81
C ASP A 61 -13.57 9.51 -5.03
N THR A 62 -12.70 10.03 -4.15
CA THR A 62 -11.26 9.73 -4.14
C THR A 62 -10.99 8.27 -3.79
N ALA A 63 -11.68 7.72 -2.79
CA ALA A 63 -11.57 6.31 -2.43
C ALA A 63 -11.97 5.41 -3.60
N PHE A 64 -13.10 5.70 -4.25
CA PHE A 64 -13.52 4.97 -5.45
C PHE A 64 -12.52 5.12 -6.61
N SER A 65 -12.05 6.34 -6.87
CA SER A 65 -11.07 6.62 -7.92
C SER A 65 -9.75 5.88 -7.72
N LYS A 66 -9.29 5.73 -6.48
CA LYS A 66 -8.11 4.91 -6.14
C LYS A 66 -8.30 3.44 -6.49
N ALA A 67 -9.46 2.86 -6.15
CA ALA A 67 -9.77 1.47 -6.49
C ALA A 67 -9.80 1.25 -8.02
N VAL A 68 -10.39 2.19 -8.76
CA VAL A 68 -10.38 2.16 -10.23
C VAL A 68 -8.96 2.29 -10.78
N SER A 69 -8.15 3.19 -10.21
CA SER A 69 -6.76 3.40 -10.62
C SER A 69 -5.92 2.13 -10.46
N GLU A 70 -6.01 1.44 -9.32
CA GLU A 70 -5.31 0.16 -9.09
C GLU A 70 -5.74 -0.92 -10.12
N MET A 71 -7.03 -0.97 -10.47
CA MET A 71 -7.51 -1.89 -11.51
C MET A 71 -6.91 -1.55 -12.89
N ILE A 72 -6.90 -0.28 -13.27
CA ILE A 72 -6.37 0.16 -14.58
C ILE A 72 -4.86 -0.09 -14.66
N GLU A 73 -4.14 0.16 -13.58
CA GLU A 73 -2.72 -0.13 -13.43
C GLU A 73 -2.41 -1.60 -13.74
N ARG A 74 -3.07 -2.53 -13.04
CA ARG A 74 -2.86 -3.98 -13.21
C ARG A 74 -3.26 -4.47 -14.59
N LYS A 75 -4.35 -3.94 -15.16
CA LYS A 75 -4.76 -4.26 -16.54
C LYS A 75 -3.74 -3.76 -17.56
N SER A 76 -3.17 -2.58 -17.35
CA SER A 76 -2.15 -1.99 -18.22
C SER A 76 -0.84 -2.79 -18.14
N PHE A 77 -0.43 -3.19 -16.94
CA PHE A 77 0.69 -4.11 -16.74
C PHE A 77 0.48 -5.45 -17.47
N SER A 78 -0.66 -6.11 -17.25
CA SER A 78 -0.97 -7.40 -17.89
C SER A 78 -0.97 -7.31 -19.42
N SER A 79 -1.57 -6.25 -19.97
CA SER A 79 -1.62 -6.01 -21.42
C SER A 79 -0.24 -5.71 -22.00
N GLY A 80 0.54 -4.87 -21.32
CA GLY A 80 1.91 -4.56 -21.72
C GLY A 80 2.85 -5.77 -21.66
N ASN A 81 2.69 -6.63 -20.65
CA ASN A 81 3.47 -7.87 -20.53
C ASN A 81 3.14 -8.85 -21.69
N LYS A 82 1.85 -9.03 -22.02
CA LYS A 82 1.44 -9.81 -23.20
C LYS A 82 2.01 -9.24 -24.51
N ALA A 83 2.09 -7.92 -24.61
CA ALA A 83 2.70 -7.21 -25.74
C ALA A 83 4.24 -7.17 -25.68
N LYS A 84 4.88 -7.77 -24.67
CA LYS A 84 6.33 -7.79 -24.44
C LYS A 84 6.96 -6.38 -24.37
N LEU A 85 6.22 -5.41 -23.83
CA LEU A 85 6.77 -4.08 -23.56
C LEU A 85 7.88 -4.21 -22.51
N ARG A 86 9.03 -3.58 -22.75
CA ARG A 86 10.18 -3.62 -21.83
C ARG A 86 9.78 -3.13 -20.43
N SER A 87 8.98 -2.07 -20.36
CA SER A 87 8.44 -1.52 -19.12
C SER A 87 7.41 -2.41 -18.43
N CYS A 88 7.03 -3.56 -18.98
CA CYS A 88 6.13 -4.54 -18.34
C CYS A 88 6.75 -5.95 -18.28
N ALA A 89 8.02 -6.11 -18.69
CA ALA A 89 8.73 -7.39 -18.75
C ALA A 89 9.28 -7.79 -17.36
N THR A 90 8.42 -7.74 -16.34
CA THR A 90 8.70 -8.18 -14.97
C THR A 90 7.64 -9.14 -14.49
N GLN A 91 7.90 -9.85 -13.38
CA GLN A 91 6.93 -10.79 -12.82
C GLN A 91 5.72 -10.09 -12.19
N ARG A 92 5.86 -8.84 -11.74
CA ARG A 92 4.82 -8.06 -11.03
C ARG A 92 4.82 -6.59 -11.44
N SER A 93 3.78 -5.87 -11.03
CA SER A 93 3.52 -4.45 -11.32
C SER A 93 4.18 -3.48 -10.32
N ASP A 94 5.29 -3.87 -9.69
CA ASP A 94 5.97 -3.01 -8.72
C ASP A 94 6.39 -1.67 -9.36
N GLY A 95 6.07 -0.57 -8.67
CA GLY A 95 6.40 0.78 -9.10
C GLY A 95 5.56 1.27 -10.29
N PHE A 96 4.34 0.76 -10.44
CA PHE A 96 3.35 1.32 -11.35
C PHE A 96 2.41 2.25 -10.59
N ALA A 97 1.88 3.26 -11.27
CA ALA A 97 0.74 3.99 -10.75
C ALA A 97 -0.14 4.48 -11.89
N ALA A 98 -1.45 4.42 -11.69
CA ALA A 98 -2.43 5.06 -12.56
C ALA A 98 -2.96 6.35 -11.94
N PHE A 99 -3.23 7.36 -12.78
CA PHE A 99 -3.90 8.58 -12.36
C PHE A 99 -4.97 8.98 -13.39
N PRO A 100 -6.20 9.33 -12.96
CA PRO A 100 -7.26 9.74 -13.89
C PRO A 100 -6.87 10.93 -14.75
N ILE A 101 -7.23 10.89 -16.02
CA ILE A 101 -7.07 12.03 -16.93
C ILE A 101 -8.03 13.13 -16.48
N SER A 102 -7.49 14.33 -16.25
CA SER A 102 -8.23 15.54 -15.93
C SER A 102 -8.11 16.57 -17.06
N SER A 103 -8.74 17.73 -16.91
CA SER A 103 -8.60 18.85 -17.85
C SER A 103 -7.14 19.30 -18.01
N ASP A 104 -6.31 19.14 -16.98
CA ASP A 104 -4.87 19.37 -17.05
C ASP A 104 -4.10 18.06 -17.28
N LEU A 105 -3.90 17.76 -18.57
CA LEU A 105 -3.20 16.55 -19.01
C LEU A 105 -1.77 16.45 -18.48
N LYS A 106 -1.06 17.58 -18.34
CA LYS A 106 0.33 17.58 -17.87
C LYS A 106 0.38 17.26 -16.39
N LEU A 107 -0.50 17.88 -15.60
CA LEU A 107 -0.61 17.61 -14.17
C LEU A 107 -1.00 16.15 -13.91
N ALA A 108 -1.94 15.60 -14.68
CA ALA A 108 -2.35 14.20 -14.53
C ALA A 108 -1.21 13.23 -14.83
N ALA A 109 -0.44 13.47 -15.90
CA ALA A 109 0.74 12.68 -16.23
C ALA A 109 1.82 12.79 -15.15
N GLN A 110 2.07 14.00 -14.64
CA GLN A 110 3.04 14.23 -13.56
C GLN A 110 2.63 13.49 -12.28
N LYS A 111 1.35 13.54 -11.89
CA LYS A 111 0.85 12.80 -10.71
C LYS A 111 0.98 11.29 -10.86
N ALA A 112 0.74 10.75 -12.05
CA ALA A 112 0.96 9.32 -12.31
C ALA A 112 2.43 8.94 -12.09
N ARG A 113 3.36 9.75 -12.63
CA ARG A 113 4.80 9.53 -12.44
C ARG A 113 5.22 9.67 -10.97
N ASP A 114 4.74 10.69 -10.27
CA ASP A 114 5.11 10.94 -8.87
C ASP A 114 4.62 9.82 -7.95
N ASN A 115 3.40 9.31 -8.16
CA ASN A 115 2.88 8.15 -7.43
C ASN A 115 3.71 6.89 -7.71
N ALA A 116 4.05 6.63 -8.97
CA ALA A 116 4.88 5.48 -9.34
C ALA A 116 6.29 5.58 -8.73
N LEU A 117 6.87 6.78 -8.71
CA LEU A 117 8.17 7.03 -8.08
C LEU A 117 8.11 6.86 -6.56
N ASN A 118 7.08 7.40 -5.91
CA ASN A 118 6.87 7.26 -4.47
C ASN A 118 6.77 5.77 -4.08
N GLU A 119 6.02 4.96 -4.83
CA GLU A 119 5.97 3.51 -4.60
C GLU A 119 7.34 2.85 -4.83
N ALA A 120 8.04 3.15 -5.92
CA ALA A 120 9.37 2.58 -6.16
C ALA A 120 10.35 2.90 -5.02
N ILE A 121 10.31 4.13 -4.48
CA ILE A 121 11.13 4.56 -3.34
C ILE A 121 10.74 3.83 -2.07
N GLU A 122 9.43 3.72 -1.79
CA GLU A 122 8.91 2.96 -0.66
C GLU A 122 9.46 1.53 -0.66
N ARG A 123 9.31 0.82 -1.77
CA ARG A 123 9.73 -0.58 -1.89
C ARG A 123 11.23 -0.74 -1.78
N PHE A 124 11.99 0.12 -2.46
CA PHE A 124 13.44 0.06 -2.38
C PHE A 124 13.96 0.38 -0.97
N ALA A 125 13.47 1.47 -0.38
CA ALA A 125 13.95 1.95 0.92
C ALA A 125 13.55 0.99 2.06
N TRP A 126 12.33 0.47 2.03
CA TRP A 126 11.89 -0.50 3.03
C TRP A 126 12.72 -1.79 2.95
N ALA A 127 12.88 -2.36 1.76
CA ALA A 127 13.66 -3.59 1.57
C ALA A 127 15.13 -3.39 2.00
N THR A 128 15.73 -2.26 1.60
CA THR A 128 17.11 -1.92 1.95
C THR A 128 17.28 -1.78 3.45
N TRP A 129 16.37 -1.07 4.13
CA TRP A 129 16.40 -0.94 5.58
C TRP A 129 16.29 -2.31 6.25
N TRP A 130 15.36 -3.17 5.82
CA TRP A 130 15.21 -4.49 6.43
C TRP A 130 16.45 -5.36 6.27
N ASP A 131 17.02 -5.41 5.07
CA ASP A 131 18.13 -6.31 4.72
C ASP A 131 19.48 -5.80 5.25
N GLN A 132 19.65 -4.50 5.46
CA GLN A 132 20.93 -3.88 5.83
C GLN A 132 20.87 -3.25 7.23
N HIS A 133 21.47 -3.94 8.20
CA HIS A 133 21.50 -3.49 9.59
C HIS A 133 22.35 -2.22 9.82
N GLN A 134 23.16 -1.80 8.84
CA GLN A 134 23.95 -0.55 8.93
C GLN A 134 23.13 0.70 8.58
N ILE A 135 21.89 0.55 8.12
CA ILE A 135 21.02 1.67 7.78
C ILE A 135 20.50 2.34 9.06
N GLU A 136 20.69 3.65 9.14
CA GLU A 136 20.13 4.54 10.14
C GLU A 136 18.61 4.64 9.97
N TYR A 137 17.89 4.67 11.09
CA TYR A 137 16.47 4.98 11.14
C TYR A 137 16.09 5.66 12.45
N ILE A 138 15.00 6.42 12.39
CA ILE A 138 14.29 6.89 13.58
C ILE A 138 13.30 5.82 14.00
N HIS A 139 13.22 5.51 15.29
CA HIS A 139 12.25 4.59 15.85
C HIS A 139 11.60 5.19 17.09
N GLU A 140 10.27 5.34 17.02
CA GLU A 140 9.44 5.73 18.15
C GLU A 140 8.49 4.57 18.50
N LYS A 141 8.34 4.27 19.78
CA LYS A 141 7.39 3.28 20.30
C LYS A 141 6.33 3.99 21.13
N TYR A 142 5.07 3.63 20.91
CA TYR A 142 3.91 4.18 21.58
C TYR A 142 3.07 3.07 22.20
N SER A 143 2.51 3.34 23.37
CA SER A 143 1.28 2.67 23.79
C SER A 143 0.13 3.07 22.84
N THR A 144 -0.94 2.28 22.84
CA THR A 144 -2.14 2.56 22.03
C THR A 144 -2.76 3.93 22.36
N GLN A 145 -2.75 4.31 23.63
CA GLN A 145 -3.26 5.60 24.10
C GLN A 145 -2.40 6.77 23.62
N GLU A 146 -1.08 6.69 23.79
CA GLU A 146 -0.14 7.73 23.32
C GLU A 146 -0.23 7.92 21.80
N PHE A 147 -0.34 6.83 21.04
CA PHE A 147 -0.51 6.89 19.59
C PHE A 147 -1.79 7.64 19.21
N CYS A 148 -2.91 7.32 19.86
CA CYS A 148 -4.19 8.00 19.61
C CYS A 148 -4.18 9.49 19.99
N ASP A 149 -3.46 9.85 21.05
CA ASP A 149 -3.39 11.23 21.54
C ASP A 149 -2.50 12.10 20.64
N LYS A 150 -1.39 11.53 20.14
CA LYS A 150 -0.48 12.19 19.20
C LYS A 150 -1.08 12.28 17.79
N TYR A 151 -1.67 11.19 17.28
CA TYR A 151 -2.18 11.08 15.91
C TYR A 151 -3.71 11.07 15.88
N ARG A 152 -4.31 12.17 16.32
CA ARG A 152 -5.78 12.32 16.45
C ARG A 152 -6.55 12.03 15.16
N CYS A 153 -5.95 12.34 14.00
CA CYS A 153 -6.55 12.06 12.69
C CYS A 153 -6.78 10.58 12.41
N LEU A 154 -6.05 9.69 13.09
CA LEU A 154 -6.17 8.23 12.99
C LEU A 154 -6.94 7.60 14.15
N LYS A 155 -7.23 8.34 15.22
CA LYS A 155 -7.77 7.79 16.48
C LYS A 155 -8.99 6.90 16.29
N LYS A 156 -9.99 7.34 15.52
CA LYS A 156 -11.21 6.54 15.30
C LYS A 156 -10.92 5.25 14.53
N LEU A 157 -10.14 5.36 13.44
CA LEU A 157 -9.75 4.23 12.60
C LEU A 157 -8.90 3.22 13.40
N PHE A 158 -8.01 3.73 14.24
CA PHE A 158 -7.21 2.94 15.16
C PHE A 158 -8.08 2.16 16.14
N ILE A 159 -9.04 2.82 16.79
CA ILE A 159 -9.95 2.18 17.75
C ILE A 159 -10.72 1.03 17.08
N GLU A 160 -11.26 1.23 15.89
CA GLU A 160 -11.99 0.18 15.16
C GLU A 160 -11.10 -1.01 14.81
N LEU A 161 -9.85 -0.77 14.42
CA LEU A 161 -8.90 -1.85 14.14
C LEU A 161 -8.46 -2.57 15.43
N ASN A 162 -8.20 -1.82 16.49
CA ASN A 162 -7.75 -2.34 17.79
C ASN A 162 -8.82 -3.22 18.47
N GLN A 163 -10.10 -3.03 18.13
CA GLN A 163 -11.19 -3.94 18.55
C GLN A 163 -11.12 -5.32 17.87
N LYS A 164 -10.43 -5.43 16.72
CA LYS A 164 -10.30 -6.69 15.97
C LYS A 164 -8.98 -7.40 16.24
N LEU A 165 -7.89 -6.64 16.32
CA LEU A 165 -6.57 -7.10 16.78
C LEU A 165 -6.19 -6.22 17.95
N GLU A 166 -6.30 -6.74 19.17
CA GLU A 166 -5.90 -6.05 20.39
C GLU A 166 -4.39 -5.75 20.33
N PHE A 167 -4.04 -4.52 19.98
CA PHE A 167 -2.65 -4.10 19.85
C PHE A 167 -2.06 -3.76 21.22
N ASP A 168 -0.87 -4.26 21.46
CA ASP A 168 -0.08 -4.00 22.66
C ASP A 168 0.69 -2.68 22.53
N SER A 169 1.25 -2.42 21.35
CA SER A 169 2.03 -1.20 21.08
C SER A 169 2.19 -0.92 19.59
N ILE A 170 2.48 0.35 19.27
CA ILE A 170 2.68 0.83 17.91
C ILE A 170 4.10 1.36 17.77
N HIS A 171 4.81 0.90 16.76
CA HIS A 171 6.14 1.35 16.41
C HIS A 171 6.07 2.16 15.12
N LEU A 172 6.66 3.34 15.11
CA LEU A 172 6.90 4.14 13.91
C LEU A 172 8.38 4.08 13.57
N ILE A 173 8.67 3.69 12.33
CA ILE A 173 10.03 3.52 11.83
C ILE A 173 10.19 4.39 10.59
N GLU A 174 11.22 5.23 10.58
CA GLU A 174 11.54 6.12 9.47
C GLU A 174 12.99 5.88 9.02
N PRO A 175 13.22 5.06 7.98
CA PRO A 175 14.55 4.85 7.44
C PRO A 175 15.15 6.13 6.83
N SER A 176 16.43 6.41 7.11
CA SER A 176 17.11 7.60 6.59
C SER A 176 17.46 7.43 5.10
N ILE A 177 16.85 8.23 4.23
CA ILE A 177 17.16 8.29 2.79
C ILE A 177 18.11 9.45 2.50
N GLN A 178 19.24 9.17 1.83
CA GLN A 178 20.25 10.16 1.48
C GLN A 178 19.74 11.14 0.42
N ASP A 179 19.98 12.43 0.63
CA ASP A 179 19.77 13.52 -0.34
C ASP A 179 18.39 13.51 -1.03
N SER A 180 17.36 13.05 -0.31
CA SER A 180 15.98 12.93 -0.81
C SER A 180 15.04 13.86 -0.05
N ASP A 181 14.09 14.45 -0.74
CA ASP A 181 12.93 15.16 -0.18
C ASP A 181 11.80 14.19 0.23
N LYS A 182 11.95 12.91 -0.07
CA LYS A 182 11.00 11.86 0.28
C LYS A 182 11.21 11.31 1.69
N LYS A 183 10.12 10.81 2.25
CA LYS A 183 10.05 10.17 3.56
C LYS A 183 9.26 8.88 3.46
N LEU A 184 9.82 7.81 4.01
CA LEU A 184 9.12 6.54 4.23
C LEU A 184 8.76 6.45 5.72
N ILE A 185 7.49 6.18 6.02
CA ILE A 185 7.05 5.80 7.36
C ILE A 185 6.54 4.37 7.30
N ILE A 186 7.07 3.53 8.18
CA ILE A 186 6.61 2.16 8.40
C ILE A 186 5.93 2.13 9.77
N ILE A 187 4.65 1.77 9.79
CA ILE A 187 3.89 1.51 11.01
C ILE A 187 3.95 0.02 11.30
N VAL A 188 4.34 -0.36 12.52
CA VAL A 188 4.27 -1.74 12.99
C VAL A 188 3.39 -1.79 14.23
N ALA A 189 2.27 -2.52 14.14
CA ALA A 189 1.40 -2.76 15.27
C ALA A 189 1.66 -4.16 15.83
N GLU A 190 2.07 -4.20 17.10
CA GLU A 190 2.30 -5.43 17.84
C GLU A 190 1.00 -5.88 18.51
N PHE A 191 0.74 -7.19 18.49
CA PHE A 191 -0.35 -7.83 19.21
C PHE A 191 0.10 -9.17 19.78
N LYS A 192 -0.74 -9.80 20.61
CA LYS A 192 -0.49 -11.10 21.24
C LYS A 192 -0.08 -12.22 20.27
N GLY A 193 -0.36 -12.08 18.97
CA GLY A 193 -0.05 -13.08 17.94
C GLY A 193 1.05 -12.70 16.97
N GLY A 194 1.79 -11.61 17.17
CA GLY A 194 2.89 -11.21 16.28
C GLY A 194 2.91 -9.71 16.00
N VAL A 195 3.28 -9.34 14.77
CA VAL A 195 3.21 -7.96 14.28
C VAL A 195 2.50 -7.89 12.94
N VAL A 196 1.79 -6.78 12.69
CA VAL A 196 1.31 -6.39 11.37
C VAL A 196 1.93 -5.05 11.01
N THR A 197 2.21 -4.82 9.73
CA THR A 197 2.88 -3.59 9.30
C THR A 197 2.12 -2.90 8.18
N GLY A 198 2.44 -1.65 7.88
CA GLY A 198 1.97 -0.92 6.71
C GLY A 198 2.90 0.25 6.46
N GLY A 199 3.13 0.60 5.20
CA GLY A 199 4.10 1.63 4.83
C GLY A 199 3.53 2.63 3.86
N ALA A 200 4.18 3.78 3.77
CA ALA A 200 3.93 4.71 2.69
C ALA A 200 5.15 5.59 2.48
N CYS A 201 5.38 5.97 1.23
CA CYS A 201 6.33 7.03 0.89
C CYS A 201 5.65 8.22 0.20
N ASP A 202 6.07 9.43 0.57
CA ASP A 202 5.73 10.68 -0.10
C ASP A 202 6.73 11.79 0.28
N ASP A 203 6.48 13.02 -0.15
CA ASP A 203 7.24 14.21 0.26
C ASP A 203 7.27 14.40 1.79
N LYS A 204 8.40 14.82 2.34
CA LYS A 204 8.62 15.00 3.79
C LYS A 204 7.60 15.91 4.48
N ASP A 205 7.11 16.92 3.76
CA ASP A 205 6.11 17.88 4.24
C ASP A 205 4.69 17.27 4.33
N ARG A 206 4.46 16.08 3.77
CA ARG A 206 3.19 15.36 3.78
C ARG A 206 3.08 14.27 4.84
N SER A 207 3.78 14.43 5.97
CA SER A 207 3.86 13.42 7.03
C SER A 207 2.49 12.87 7.50
N GLU A 208 1.45 13.71 7.60
CA GLU A 208 0.09 13.22 7.94
C GLU A 208 -0.51 12.32 6.85
N SER A 209 -0.35 12.69 5.58
CA SER A 209 -0.83 11.89 4.45
C SER A 209 -0.10 10.55 4.37
N ILE A 210 1.22 10.55 4.59
CA ILE A 210 2.03 9.33 4.67
C ILE A 210 1.50 8.42 5.78
N LEU A 211 1.26 8.96 6.98
CA LEU A 211 0.72 8.18 8.10
C LEU A 211 -0.64 7.55 7.79
N VAL A 212 -1.56 8.31 7.16
CA VAL A 212 -2.87 7.79 6.75
C VAL A 212 -2.75 6.66 5.73
N ARG A 213 -1.87 6.81 4.73
CA ARG A 213 -1.62 5.76 3.72
C ARG A 213 -1.01 4.51 4.35
N ALA A 214 0.02 4.67 5.19
CA ALA A 214 0.66 3.56 5.89
C ALA A 214 -0.33 2.83 6.83
N PHE A 215 -1.24 3.57 7.48
CA PHE A 215 -2.27 2.97 8.33
C PHE A 215 -3.34 2.24 7.52
N SER A 216 -3.69 2.73 6.33
CA SER A 216 -4.60 2.05 5.40
C SER A 216 -4.05 0.68 5.00
N GLU A 217 -2.75 0.60 4.67
CA GLU A 217 -2.10 -0.68 4.40
C GLU A 217 -2.08 -1.58 5.63
N LEU A 218 -1.73 -1.05 6.80
CA LEU A 218 -1.76 -1.78 8.07
C LEU A 218 -3.13 -2.41 8.34
N LEU A 219 -4.21 -1.65 8.14
CA LEU A 219 -5.59 -2.11 8.28
C LEU A 219 -5.90 -3.27 7.33
N ARG A 220 -5.50 -3.14 6.06
CA ARG A 220 -5.67 -4.20 5.06
C ARG A 220 -4.93 -5.48 5.47
N HIS A 221 -3.68 -5.35 5.91
CA HIS A 221 -2.86 -6.48 6.36
C HIS A 221 -3.42 -7.14 7.61
N ALA A 222 -3.87 -6.34 8.58
CA ALA A 222 -4.55 -6.83 9.77
C ALA A 222 -5.79 -7.67 9.44
N LEU A 223 -6.62 -7.23 8.50
CA LEU A 223 -7.83 -7.96 8.11
C LEU A 223 -7.52 -9.28 7.39
N VAL A 224 -6.49 -9.30 6.54
CA VAL A 224 -5.99 -10.56 5.96
C VAL A 224 -5.52 -11.52 7.04
N VAL A 225 -4.77 -11.03 8.03
CA VAL A 225 -4.31 -11.86 9.15
C VAL A 225 -5.48 -12.42 9.95
N ILE A 226 -6.51 -11.62 10.23
CA ILE A 226 -7.72 -12.08 10.94
C ILE A 226 -8.43 -13.17 10.14
N GLN A 227 -8.65 -12.96 8.83
CA GLN A 227 -9.37 -13.91 7.98
C GLN A 227 -8.59 -15.22 7.81
N ASN A 228 -7.30 -15.15 7.48
CA ASN A 228 -6.52 -16.32 7.14
C ASN A 228 -6.13 -17.17 8.36
N LYS A 229 -6.08 -16.57 9.57
CA LYS A 229 -5.96 -17.36 10.82
C LYS A 229 -7.18 -18.25 11.06
N GLN A 230 -8.35 -17.91 10.50
CA GLN A 230 -9.57 -18.70 10.63
C GLN A 230 -9.73 -19.76 9.52
N ARG A 231 -9.09 -19.59 8.36
CA ARG A 231 -9.18 -20.49 7.19
C ARG A 231 -7.89 -20.53 6.35
N PRO A 232 -6.90 -21.38 6.67
CA PRO A 232 -5.59 -21.35 6.01
C PRO A 232 -5.54 -22.24 4.75
N MET A 233 -6.45 -22.09 3.79
CA MET A 233 -6.36 -22.81 2.50
C MET A 233 -6.00 -21.86 1.36
N HIS A 234 -5.04 -22.28 0.53
CA HIS A 234 -4.59 -21.61 -0.71
C HIS A 234 -4.03 -20.18 -0.54
N LEU A 235 -3.11 -19.99 0.41
CA LEU A 235 -2.43 -18.71 0.62
C LEU A 235 -1.47 -18.35 -0.52
N THR A 236 -1.55 -17.11 -0.99
CA THR A 236 -0.53 -16.48 -1.83
C THR A 236 0.78 -16.29 -1.05
N ASP A 237 1.90 -16.11 -1.76
CA ASP A 237 3.19 -15.86 -1.13
C ASP A 237 3.20 -14.60 -0.26
N TYR A 238 2.39 -13.63 -0.64
CA TYR A 238 2.18 -12.41 0.12
C TYR A 238 1.46 -12.67 1.44
N GLU A 239 0.38 -13.45 1.42
CA GLU A 239 -0.36 -13.83 2.63
C GLU A 239 0.47 -14.72 3.55
N LYS A 240 1.30 -15.62 3.00
CA LYS A 240 2.26 -16.40 3.80
C LYS A 240 3.23 -15.49 4.54
N ARG A 241 3.75 -14.43 3.89
CA ARG A 241 4.62 -13.42 4.53
C ARG A 241 3.88 -12.66 5.63
N LEU A 242 2.64 -12.23 5.38
CA LEU A 242 1.79 -11.59 6.39
C LEU A 242 1.60 -12.47 7.63
N LEU A 243 1.29 -13.76 7.42
CA LEU A 243 1.14 -14.72 8.52
C LEU A 243 2.46 -15.04 9.23
N TYR A 244 3.58 -15.02 8.52
CA TYR A 244 4.91 -15.17 9.13
C TYR A 244 5.17 -14.05 10.13
N PHE A 245 4.93 -12.78 9.76
CA PHE A 245 5.08 -11.64 10.68
C PHE A 245 4.01 -11.63 11.79
N ALA A 246 2.80 -12.09 11.48
CA ALA A 246 1.75 -12.38 12.45
C ALA A 246 1.95 -13.73 13.20
N SER A 247 3.20 -13.99 13.61
CA SER A 247 3.61 -15.10 14.47
C SER A 247 4.73 -14.67 15.44
N ASP A 248 5.01 -15.47 16.45
CA ASP A 248 6.12 -15.22 17.38
C ASP A 248 7.48 -15.19 16.68
N THR A 249 7.68 -16.03 15.65
CA THR A 249 8.94 -16.07 14.89
C THR A 249 9.16 -14.77 14.10
N GLY A 250 8.10 -14.26 13.47
CA GLY A 250 8.14 -13.00 12.76
C GLY A 250 8.34 -11.82 13.70
N LYS A 251 7.67 -11.82 14.86
CA LYS A 251 7.87 -10.85 15.94
C LYS A 251 9.31 -10.84 16.46
N CYS A 252 9.92 -12.00 16.70
CA CYS A 252 11.34 -12.09 17.06
C CYS A 252 12.25 -11.52 15.97
N SER A 253 11.93 -11.75 14.69
CA SER A 253 12.70 -11.21 13.57
C SER A 253 12.60 -9.69 13.50
N PHE A 254 11.41 -9.13 13.72
CA PHE A 254 11.20 -7.70 13.87
C PHE A 254 12.03 -7.11 15.01
N TYR A 255 11.95 -7.68 16.20
CA TYR A 255 12.71 -7.23 17.37
C TYR A 255 14.22 -7.31 17.16
N LYS A 256 14.70 -8.35 16.47
CA LYS A 256 16.10 -8.47 16.07
C LYS A 256 16.51 -7.37 15.10
N ARG A 257 15.64 -6.97 14.16
CA ARG A 257 15.94 -5.88 13.25
C ARG A 257 16.00 -4.54 13.97
N ILE A 258 15.01 -4.22 14.81
CA ILE A 258 14.95 -2.90 15.46
C ILE A 258 15.94 -2.74 16.63
N SER A 259 16.62 -3.80 17.05
CA SER A 259 17.74 -3.71 18.00
C SER A 259 19.07 -3.32 17.34
N GLN A 260 19.10 -3.23 16.01
CA GLN A 260 20.29 -2.89 15.22
C GLN A 260 20.07 -1.54 14.54
N ASN A 261 20.76 -0.49 14.97
CA ASN A 261 20.74 0.80 14.28
C ASN A 261 22.15 1.16 13.81
N GLY A 262 22.27 1.55 12.54
CA GLY A 262 23.53 1.95 11.95
C GLY A 262 23.59 3.45 11.70
N THR A 263 24.57 3.86 10.89
CA THR A 263 24.85 5.27 10.59
C THR A 263 24.77 5.58 9.09
N LEU A 264 24.53 4.56 8.25
CA LEU A 264 24.46 4.73 6.81
C LEU A 264 23.06 5.19 6.41
N LYS A 265 22.99 6.05 5.40
CA LYS A 265 21.74 6.46 4.78
C LYS A 265 21.52 5.66 3.50
N ILE A 266 20.27 5.38 3.17
CA ILE A 266 19.88 4.68 1.96
C ILE A 266 20.19 5.57 0.77
N LYS A 267 21.07 5.12 -0.12
CA LYS A 267 21.32 5.76 -1.40
C LYS A 267 20.42 5.14 -2.45
N LEU A 268 19.51 5.93 -3.01
CA LEU A 268 18.67 5.50 -4.12
C LEU A 268 19.54 5.31 -5.38
N PRO A 269 19.47 4.15 -6.04
CA PRO A 269 20.18 3.93 -7.29
C PRO A 269 19.49 4.69 -8.44
N PRO A 270 20.08 4.72 -9.65
CA PRO A 270 19.39 5.25 -10.82
C PRO A 270 18.11 4.46 -11.14
N LEU A 271 17.11 5.13 -11.69
CA LEU A 271 15.94 4.47 -12.27
C LEU A 271 16.38 3.70 -13.53
N GLU A 272 16.10 2.41 -13.56
CA GLU A 272 16.21 1.58 -14.76
C GLU A 272 15.01 1.83 -15.70
N THR A 273 13.83 2.04 -15.12
CA THR A 273 12.62 2.41 -15.85
C THR A 273 12.02 3.68 -15.25
N ASP A 274 11.71 4.63 -16.12
CA ASP A 274 10.92 5.84 -15.82
C ASP A 274 10.15 6.17 -17.09
N THR A 275 9.01 5.49 -17.27
CA THR A 275 8.30 5.54 -18.55
C THR A 275 6.80 5.53 -18.36
N GLN A 276 6.11 6.36 -19.13
CA GLN A 276 4.68 6.24 -19.31
C GLN A 276 4.37 4.92 -20.04
N VAL A 277 3.43 4.16 -19.50
CA VAL A 277 2.96 2.90 -20.05
C VAL A 277 1.68 3.15 -20.85
N PRO A 278 1.53 2.56 -22.04
CA PRO A 278 0.29 2.65 -22.79
C PRO A 278 -0.90 2.18 -21.95
N SER A 279 -1.91 3.04 -21.81
CA SER A 279 -3.11 2.82 -21.03
C SER A 279 -4.37 3.15 -21.85
N ASN A 280 -5.55 3.01 -21.23
CA ASN A 280 -6.80 3.44 -21.84
C ASN A 280 -6.91 4.98 -21.90
N LYS A 281 -7.93 5.50 -22.59
CA LYS A 281 -8.18 6.95 -22.73
C LYS A 281 -8.70 7.63 -21.45
N THR A 282 -8.65 6.97 -20.29
CA THR A 282 -9.20 7.50 -19.04
C THR A 282 -8.15 7.72 -17.95
N HIS A 283 -6.98 7.10 -18.04
CA HIS A 283 -5.91 7.24 -17.05
C HIS A 283 -4.55 7.38 -17.72
N TYR A 284 -3.64 8.13 -17.11
CA TYR A 284 -2.21 7.97 -17.33
C TYR A 284 -1.71 6.82 -16.46
N VAL A 285 -0.88 5.96 -17.03
CA VAL A 285 -0.16 4.93 -16.26
C VAL A 285 1.32 5.17 -16.44
N HIS A 286 2.05 5.19 -15.33
CA HIS A 286 3.50 5.38 -15.34
C HIS A 286 4.18 4.25 -14.58
N ARG A 287 5.42 3.95 -14.94
CA ARG A 287 6.26 3.01 -14.21
C ARG A 287 7.60 3.63 -13.84
N CYS A 288 7.96 3.52 -12.58
CA CYS A 288 9.28 3.79 -12.05
C CYS A 288 9.86 2.49 -11.46
N LEU A 289 11.11 2.15 -11.80
CA LEU A 289 11.80 0.99 -11.22
C LEU A 289 13.28 1.31 -11.05
N PHE A 290 13.81 1.06 -9.86
CA PHE A 290 15.22 1.24 -9.55
C PHE A 290 16.09 0.09 -10.07
N GLN A 291 17.33 0.38 -10.44
CA GLN A 291 18.33 -0.66 -10.69
C GLN A 291 18.52 -1.51 -9.43
N ASN A 292 18.53 -2.84 -9.60
CA ASN A 292 18.65 -3.80 -8.50
C ASN A 292 17.57 -3.65 -7.42
N GLN A 293 16.37 -3.15 -7.77
CA GLN A 293 15.26 -3.12 -6.82
C GLN A 293 14.93 -4.55 -6.37
N PRO A 294 14.95 -4.84 -5.06
CA PRO A 294 14.57 -6.15 -4.57
C PRO A 294 13.14 -6.49 -5.02
N PRO A 295 12.86 -7.74 -5.41
CA PRO A 295 11.50 -8.14 -5.75
C PRO A 295 10.62 -7.91 -4.53
N PHE A 296 9.48 -7.26 -4.76
CA PHE A 296 8.58 -6.92 -3.67
C PHE A 296 8.07 -8.19 -2.97
N ILE A 297 7.72 -9.22 -3.73
CA ILE A 297 7.33 -10.54 -3.21
C ILE A 297 8.19 -11.60 -3.89
N ASP A 298 8.86 -12.41 -3.08
CA ASP A 298 9.68 -13.55 -3.46
C ASP A 298 9.40 -14.70 -2.48
N GLU A 299 10.03 -15.86 -2.70
CA GLU A 299 9.96 -17.01 -1.79
C GLU A 299 10.61 -16.72 -0.41
N ASN A 300 11.25 -15.56 -0.24
CA ASN A 300 11.79 -15.13 1.04
C ASN A 300 10.71 -14.45 1.88
N PHE A 301 9.92 -15.28 2.58
CA PHE A 301 8.89 -14.83 3.52
C PHE A 301 9.46 -14.10 4.76
N LYS A 302 10.79 -14.05 4.94
CA LYS A 302 11.45 -13.42 6.09
C LYS A 302 11.85 -11.96 5.86
N ARG A 303 11.69 -11.43 4.64
CA ARG A 303 11.87 -9.98 4.38
C ARG A 303 10.60 -9.24 4.80
N MET A 304 10.71 -8.24 5.66
CA MET A 304 9.59 -7.36 5.99
C MET A 304 9.44 -6.34 4.87
N CYS A 305 8.77 -6.74 3.80
CA CYS A 305 8.21 -5.85 2.80
C CYS A 305 6.78 -6.33 2.58
N LEU A 306 5.83 -5.56 3.11
CA LEU A 306 4.41 -5.73 2.84
C LEU A 306 3.98 -4.75 1.76
#